data_AF-A0A6I3EI00-F1
#
_entry.id   AF-A0A6I3EI00-F1
#
_cell.length_a   1.000
_cell.length_b   1.000
_cell.length_c   1.000
_cell.angle_alpha   90.00
_cell.angle_beta   90.00
_cell.angle_gamma   90.00
#
_symmetry.space_group_name_H-M   'P 1'
#
loop_
_entity.id
_entity.type
_entity.pdbx_description
1 polymer ?
#
loop_
_entity_poly.entity_id
_entity_poly.type
_entity_poly.pdbx_seq_one_letter_code
_entity_poly.pdbx_strand_id
1 'polypeptide(L)'
;MSAFYLEQTRDEILVTGVDSRKFLHSQLANDIASLAIGDSRYSLLLEPTGKITSLVRVRCIAEDNFVLDTESGLAEITLSRLLRFKIRIKCELVA
;
A
#
# COMPACT_ATOMS: atom_id res chain seq x y z
N MET A 1 11.73 -11.18 32.74
CA MET A 1 11.28 -10.31 31.63
C MET A 1 9.85 -10.66 31.32
N SER A 2 8.90 -9.77 31.61
CA SER A 2 7.52 -9.91 31.16
C SER A 2 7.41 -9.33 29.75
N ALA A 3 6.91 -10.13 28.81
CA ALA A 3 6.48 -9.64 27.51
C ALA A 3 5.02 -9.22 27.60
N PHE A 4 4.65 -8.13 26.93
CA PHE A 4 3.26 -7.79 26.67
C PHE A 4 3.07 -7.69 25.16
N TYR A 5 1.87 -8.00 24.70
CA TYR A 5 1.45 -7.78 23.31
C TYR A 5 0.22 -6.89 23.32
N LEU A 6 0.06 -6.10 22.26
CA LEU A 6 -1.15 -5.34 21.99
C LEU A 6 -1.70 -5.83 20.66
N GLU A 7 -2.98 -6.21 20.66
CA GLU A 7 -3.69 -6.48 19.41
C GLU A 7 -3.99 -5.15 18.71
N GLN A 8 -3.61 -5.04 17.43
CA GLN A 8 -3.86 -3.86 16.62
C GLN A 8 -4.65 -4.27 15.38
N THR A 9 -5.81 -3.66 15.19
CA THR A 9 -6.59 -3.78 13.96
C THR A 9 -5.92 -2.98 12.84
N ARG A 10 -5.84 -3.60 11.67
CA ARG A 10 -5.30 -3.01 10.45
C ARG A 10 -6.33 -3.21 9.35
N ASP A 11 -6.52 -2.20 8.52
CA ASP A 11 -7.25 -2.40 7.28
C ASP A 11 -6.26 -2.83 6.19
N GLU A 12 -6.73 -3.60 5.22
CA GLU A 12 -5.91 -4.10 4.14
C GLU A 12 -6.49 -3.67 2.79
N ILE A 13 -5.62 -3.41 1.82
CA ILE A 13 -6.01 -3.18 0.43
C ILE A 13 -5.19 -4.15 -0.41
N LEU A 14 -5.89 -5.05 -1.09
CA LEU A 14 -5.31 -5.96 -2.07
C LEU A 14 -5.11 -5.21 -3.39
N VAL A 15 -3.90 -5.29 -3.95
CA VAL A 15 -3.54 -4.71 -5.24
C VAL A 15 -2.98 -5.80 -6.15
N THR A 16 -3.66 -6.06 -7.27
CA THR A 16 -3.33 -7.17 -8.17
C THR A 16 -3.28 -6.75 -9.63
N GLY A 17 -2.36 -7.32 -10.40
CA GLY A 17 -2.26 -7.15 -11.85
C GLY A 17 -0.90 -6.67 -12.32
N VAL A 18 -0.63 -6.82 -13.60
CA VAL A 18 0.71 -6.68 -14.22
C VAL A 18 1.38 -5.32 -14.04
N ASP A 19 0.60 -4.26 -13.80
CA ASP A 19 1.13 -2.92 -13.58
C ASP A 19 1.24 -2.56 -12.08
N SER A 20 0.86 -3.45 -11.15
CA SER A 20 0.73 -3.14 -9.71
C SER A 20 2.02 -2.60 -9.11
N ARG A 21 3.16 -3.23 -9.38
CA ARG A 21 4.46 -2.79 -8.86
C ARG A 21 4.83 -1.40 -9.34
N LYS A 22 4.72 -1.17 -10.65
CA LYS A 22 5.04 0.12 -11.28
C LYS A 22 4.09 1.21 -10.77
N PHE A 23 2.81 0.90 -10.66
CA PHE A 23 1.81 1.81 -10.13
C PHE A 23 2.12 2.18 -8.68
N LEU A 24 2.30 1.21 -7.80
CA LEU A 24 2.60 1.46 -6.39
C LEU A 24 3.89 2.27 -6.21
N HIS A 25 4.94 1.95 -6.98
CA HIS A 25 6.18 2.73 -6.94
C HIS A 25 5.98 4.19 -7.38
N SER A 26 5.07 4.46 -8.32
CA SER A 26 4.74 5.83 -8.74
C SER A 26 3.92 6.62 -7.73
N GLN A 27 3.19 5.94 -6.83
CA GLN A 27 2.28 6.58 -5.88
C GLN A 27 2.87 6.73 -4.48
N LEU A 28 3.82 5.88 -4.12
CA LEU A 28 4.36 5.76 -2.77
C LEU A 28 5.75 6.39 -2.67
N ALA A 29 6.03 7.05 -1.55
CA ALA A 29 7.26 7.82 -1.33
C ALA A 29 8.53 6.96 -1.09
N ASN A 30 8.43 5.64 -1.18
CA ASN A 30 9.55 4.72 -0.96
C ASN A 30 9.74 3.86 -2.20
N ASP A 31 10.93 3.28 -2.35
CA ASP A 31 11.20 2.36 -3.45
C ASP A 31 10.32 1.11 -3.29
N ILE A 32 9.42 0.84 -4.24
CA ILE A 32 8.63 -0.40 -4.28
C ILE A 32 9.10 -1.29 -5.42
N ALA A 33 9.84 -0.73 -6.39
CA ALA A 33 10.36 -1.47 -7.52
C ALA A 33 11.31 -2.59 -7.07
N SER A 34 12.13 -2.34 -6.03
CA SER A 34 13.07 -3.34 -5.47
C SER A 34 12.49 -4.27 -4.39
N LEU A 35 11.18 -4.20 -4.08
CA LEU A 35 10.60 -5.01 -3.02
C LEU A 35 10.47 -6.49 -3.43
N ALA A 36 11.24 -7.38 -2.80
CA ALA A 36 11.21 -8.80 -3.11
C ALA A 36 9.91 -9.48 -2.64
N ILE A 37 9.55 -10.60 -3.27
CA ILE A 37 8.43 -11.44 -2.84
C ILE A 37 8.73 -12.00 -1.44
N GLY A 38 7.77 -11.90 -0.54
CA GLY A 38 7.89 -12.26 0.88
C GLY A 38 8.31 -11.10 1.78
N ASP A 39 8.82 -10.01 1.21
CA ASP A 39 9.25 -8.84 1.96
C ASP A 39 8.16 -7.79 2.13
N SER A 40 8.39 -6.89 3.09
CA SER A 40 7.53 -5.74 3.33
C SER A 40 8.33 -4.45 3.48
N ARG A 41 7.68 -3.32 3.19
CA ARG A 41 8.28 -2.00 3.29
C ARG A 41 7.25 -0.96 3.69
N TYR A 42 7.60 -0.12 4.66
CA TYR A 42 6.80 1.05 4.98
C TYR A 42 6.96 2.13 3.91
N SER A 43 5.88 2.83 3.63
CA SER A 43 5.86 3.98 2.76
C SER A 43 4.77 4.97 3.14
N LEU A 44 4.85 6.16 2.56
CA LEU A 44 3.84 7.20 2.70
C LEU A 44 3.09 7.35 1.39
N LEU A 45 1.77 7.46 1.49
CA LEU A 45 0.92 7.97 0.41
C LEU A 45 0.75 9.47 0.63
N LEU A 46 1.03 10.27 -0.41
CA LEU A 46 1.03 11.72 -0.33
C LEU A 46 0.00 12.34 -1.27
N GLU A 47 -0.55 13.48 -0.86
CA GLU A 47 -1.23 14.40 -1.76
C GLU A 47 -0.22 15.09 -2.70
N PRO A 48 -0.66 15.60 -3.86
CA PRO A 48 0.20 16.39 -4.75
C PRO A 48 0.84 17.61 -4.07
N THR A 49 0.25 18.08 -2.96
CA THR A 49 0.77 19.17 -2.13
C THR A 49 1.89 18.75 -1.16
N GLY A 50 2.25 17.46 -1.14
CA GLY A 50 3.24 16.88 -0.22
C GLY A 50 2.69 16.53 1.17
N LYS A 51 1.39 16.76 1.44
CA LYS A 51 0.75 16.35 2.68
C LYS A 51 0.61 14.83 2.74
N ILE A 52 0.77 14.25 3.93
CA ILE A 52 0.60 12.81 4.14
C ILE A 52 -0.89 12.48 4.15
N THR A 53 -1.29 11.56 3.28
CA THR A 53 -2.63 10.96 3.26
C THR A 53 -2.69 9.78 4.23
N SER A 54 -1.71 8.86 4.15
CA SER A 54 -1.66 7.68 5.02
C SER A 54 -0.24 7.09 5.11
N LEU A 55 0.09 6.51 6.26
CA LEU A 55 1.20 5.57 6.40
C LEU A 55 0.72 4.19 5.97
N VAL A 56 1.44 3.54 5.07
CA VAL A 56 1.10 2.21 4.55
C VAL A 56 2.29 1.28 4.71
N ARG A 57 2.04 0.00 4.99
CA ARG A 57 3.05 -1.04 4.81
C ARG A 57 2.66 -1.86 3.58
N VAL A 58 3.58 -1.92 2.62
CA VAL A 58 3.44 -2.69 1.39
C VAL A 58 4.06 -4.05 1.63
N ARG A 59 3.30 -5.12 1.38
CA ARG A 59 3.79 -6.51 1.40
C ARG A 59 3.70 -7.08 0.00
N CYS A 60 4.81 -7.58 -0.53
CA CYS A 60 4.81 -8.26 -1.83
C CYS A 60 4.55 -9.75 -1.60
N ILE A 61 3.36 -10.22 -1.97
CA ILE A 61 2.96 -11.61 -1.74
C ILE A 61 3.18 -12.48 -2.99
N ALA A 62 3.22 -11.87 -4.18
CA ALA A 62 3.67 -12.47 -5.43
C ALA A 62 4.13 -11.36 -6.39
N GLU A 63 4.62 -11.72 -7.58
CA GLU A 63 5.23 -10.79 -8.56
C GLU A 63 4.38 -9.53 -8.83
N ASP A 64 3.07 -9.73 -9.01
CA ASP A 64 2.08 -8.70 -9.33
C ASP A 64 0.99 -8.52 -8.27
N ASN A 65 1.16 -9.14 -7.10
CA ASN A 65 0.18 -9.12 -6.01
C ASN A 65 0.80 -8.51 -4.75
N PHE A 66 0.14 -7.48 -4.25
CA PHE A 66 0.57 -6.72 -3.08
C PHE A 66 -0.57 -6.55 -2.10
N VAL A 67 -0.24 -6.49 -0.82
CA VAL A 67 -1.16 -6.07 0.24
C VAL A 67 -0.64 -4.79 0.86
N LEU A 68 -1.47 -3.77 0.89
CA LEU A 68 -1.21 -2.53 1.62
C LEU A 68 -1.96 -2.62 2.94
N ASP A 69 -1.25 -2.67 4.07
CA ASP A 69 -1.89 -2.52 5.37
C ASP A 69 -1.76 -1.09 5.90
N THR A 70 -2.87 -0.57 6.43
CA THR A 70 -3.00 0.78 7.00
C THR A 70 -3.52 0.71 8.42
N GLU A 71 -3.52 1.85 9.12
CA GLU A 71 -4.28 1.95 10.36
C GLU A 71 -5.78 1.78 10.10
N SER A 72 -6.51 1.31 11.11
CA SER A 72 -7.94 1.06 11.01
C SER A 72 -8.72 2.34 10.70
N GLY A 73 -9.65 2.25 9.76
CA GLY A 73 -10.45 3.37 9.25
C GLY A 73 -9.78 4.17 8.12
N LEU A 74 -8.57 3.81 7.68
CA LEU A 74 -7.86 4.54 6.61
C LEU A 74 -7.97 3.88 5.23
N ALA A 75 -8.40 2.62 5.13
CA ALA A 75 -8.41 1.92 3.84
C ALA A 75 -9.20 2.66 2.75
N GLU A 76 -10.40 3.16 3.05
CA GLU A 76 -11.24 3.87 2.08
C GLU A 76 -10.61 5.17 1.57
N ILE A 77 -9.95 5.92 2.45
CA ILE A 77 -9.27 7.18 2.10
C ILE A 77 -8.05 6.86 1.23
N THR A 78 -7.25 5.87 1.63
CA THR A 78 -6.07 5.40 0.89
C THR A 78 -6.48 4.87 -0.49
N LEU A 79 -7.51 4.02 -0.55
CA LEU A 79 -8.05 3.44 -1.78
C LEU A 79 -8.57 4.54 -2.72
N SER A 80 -9.40 5.45 -2.22
CA SER A 80 -9.92 6.58 -2.99
C SER A 80 -8.80 7.44 -3.58
N ARG A 81 -7.74 7.67 -2.81
CA ARG A 81 -6.58 8.45 -3.27
C ARG A 81 -5.75 7.71 -4.32
N LEU A 82 -5.60 6.39 -4.22
CA LEU A 82 -4.93 5.58 -5.23
C LEU A 82 -5.75 5.52 -6.53
N LEU A 83 -7.07 5.27 -6.42
CA LEU A 83 -7.96 5.16 -7.58
C LEU A 83 -8.02 6.46 -8.41
N ARG A 84 -7.93 7.63 -7.77
CA ARG A 84 -7.89 8.92 -8.48
C ARG A 84 -6.74 9.03 -9.49
N PHE A 85 -5.64 8.30 -9.29
CA PHE A 85 -4.44 8.35 -10.13
C PHE A 85 -4.24 7.09 -10.97
N LYS A 86 -5.20 6.15 -10.92
CA LYS A 86 -5.21 4.95 -11.74
C LYS A 86 -5.70 5.29 -13.17
N ILE A 87 -4.79 5.75 -14.03
CA ILE A 87 -5.10 6.15 -15.41
C ILE A 87 -4.46 5.18 -16.40
N ARG A 88 -5.28 4.38 -17.10
CA ARG A 88 -4.82 3.37 -18.09
C ARG A 88 -3.83 2.33 -17.52
N ILE A 89 -3.97 2.00 -16.24
CA ILE A 89 -3.13 1.04 -15.53
C ILE A 89 -3.89 -0.28 -15.39
N LYS A 90 -3.24 -1.40 -15.72
CA LYS A 90 -3.77 -2.77 -15.60
C LYS A 90 -3.48 -3.33 -14.20
N CYS A 91 -4.14 -2.75 -13.21
CA CYS A 91 -4.21 -3.31 -11.85
C CYS A 91 -5.63 -3.15 -11.30
N GLU A 92 -5.94 -3.88 -10.24
CA GLU A 92 -7.18 -3.79 -9.46
C GLU A 92 -6.82 -3.52 -8.01
N LEU A 93 -7.67 -2.75 -7.32
CA LEU A 93 -7.51 -2.42 -5.90
C LEU A 93 -8.83 -2.72 -5.19
N VAL A 94 -8.77 -3.49 -4.11
CA VAL A 94 -9.92 -3.91 -3.31
C VAL A 94 -9.55 -3.79 -1.84
N ALA A 95 -10.35 -3.07 -1.05
CA ALA A 95 -10.24 -2.99 0.41
C ALA A 95 -11.03 -4.14 1.08
#